data_AF-A0A6P6VJL8-F1
#
_entry.id   AF-A0A6P6VJL8-F1
#
_cell.length_a   1.000
_cell.length_b   1.000
_cell.length_c   1.000
_cell.angle_alpha   90.00
_cell.angle_beta   90.00
_cell.angle_gamma   90.00
#
_symmetry.space_group_name_H-M   'P 1'
#
loop_
_entity.id
_entity.type
_entity.pdbx_description
1 polymer ?
#
loop_
_entity_poly.entity_id
_entity_poly.type
_entity_poly.pdbx_seq_one_letter_code
_entity_poly.pdbx_strand_id
1 'polypeptide(L)'
;MSVYELCDDVTDPNLGPTCGRPFGFSFNNFNGVLYIVDALLGLFKVGPEGGLATLIAKSAGGVPFKFLNGIDVDQLTGDVYLTVASQTFDLRNVIQGNYVLDSTGRLITYNPITKELKVLLDGLSIPAGPVVSTDRTFVLFSEFSTKTVKKYCLTGLKANTTEALLNLPGNPVKIKRAPEPGKFWVAVNEIVQQQPRNATPFGYKFDSFGEILLIKNLEDHYSNIIVNLVQEYNGGRVVVGSREVKFVGMYSK
;
A
#
# COMPACT_ATOMS: atom_id res chain seq x y z
N MET A 1 -1.93 -33.68 -4.32
CA MET A 1 -1.73 -32.54 -3.42
C MET A 1 -2.69 -31.45 -3.84
N SER A 2 -3.57 -31.02 -2.94
CA SER A 2 -4.47 -29.89 -3.22
C SER A 2 -3.69 -28.57 -3.26
N VAL A 3 -4.26 -27.52 -3.87
CA VAL A 3 -3.64 -26.18 -3.83
C VAL A 3 -3.49 -25.69 -2.38
N TYR A 4 -4.42 -26.05 -1.49
CA TYR A 4 -4.31 -25.74 -0.06
C TYR A 4 -3.09 -26.38 0.57
N GLU A 5 -2.89 -27.69 0.38
CA GLU A 5 -1.71 -28.40 0.89
C GLU A 5 -0.40 -27.87 0.29
N LEU A 6 -0.43 -27.44 -0.98
CA LEU A 6 0.73 -26.88 -1.64
C LEU A 6 1.11 -25.49 -1.11
N CYS A 7 0.13 -24.71 -0.63
CA CYS A 7 0.31 -23.30 -0.31
C CYS A 7 0.36 -22.98 1.18
N ASP A 8 0.06 -23.95 2.04
CA ASP A 8 0.08 -23.78 3.48
C ASP A 8 1.51 -23.55 4.00
N ASP A 9 1.70 -22.52 4.82
CA ASP A 9 2.99 -22.07 5.37
C ASP A 9 4.14 -21.83 4.35
N VAL A 10 3.81 -21.69 3.06
CA VAL A 10 4.82 -21.47 2.02
C VAL A 10 5.32 -20.03 1.98
N THR A 11 6.65 -19.89 2.01
CA THR A 11 7.34 -18.60 1.83
C THR A 11 8.11 -18.50 0.51
N ASP A 12 8.10 -19.54 -0.33
CA ASP A 12 8.79 -19.49 -1.62
C ASP A 12 8.09 -18.50 -2.57
N PRO A 13 8.76 -17.39 -2.96
CA PRO A 13 8.18 -16.41 -3.87
C PRO A 13 7.81 -17.02 -5.24
N ASN A 14 8.45 -18.11 -5.67
CA ASN A 14 8.16 -18.74 -6.96
C ASN A 14 6.79 -19.41 -7.00
N LEU A 15 6.23 -19.79 -5.85
CA LEU A 15 4.87 -20.33 -5.75
C LEU A 15 3.80 -19.23 -5.71
N GLY A 16 4.19 -17.96 -5.63
CA GLY A 16 3.27 -16.82 -5.62
C GLY A 16 2.23 -16.79 -6.75
N PRO A 17 2.54 -17.14 -8.01
CA PRO A 17 1.53 -17.22 -9.09
C PRO A 17 0.44 -18.28 -8.87
N THR A 18 0.68 -19.25 -7.96
CA THR A 18 -0.28 -20.30 -7.59
C THR A 18 -0.94 -19.99 -6.25
N CYS A 19 -0.13 -19.65 -5.25
CA CYS A 19 -0.56 -19.48 -3.85
C CYS A 19 -1.02 -18.07 -3.51
N GLY A 20 -0.68 -17.09 -4.35
CA GLY A 20 -0.90 -15.68 -4.06
C GLY A 20 0.04 -15.13 -3.00
N ARG A 21 -0.06 -13.83 -2.79
CA ARG A 21 0.54 -13.10 -1.67
C ARG A 21 -0.30 -11.84 -1.43
N PRO A 22 -1.34 -11.91 -0.57
CA PRO A 22 -2.11 -10.75 -0.15
C PRO A 22 -1.18 -9.65 0.38
N PHE A 23 -1.27 -8.46 -0.23
CA PHE A 23 -0.30 -7.37 -0.03
C PHE A 23 -0.93 -6.11 0.55
N GLY A 24 -2.25 -5.96 0.43
CA GLY A 24 -2.99 -4.84 0.98
C GLY A 24 -4.43 -5.24 1.27
N PHE A 25 -4.96 -4.63 2.33
CA PHE A 25 -6.28 -4.91 2.88
C PHE A 25 -6.96 -3.59 3.21
N SER A 26 -8.24 -3.48 2.91
CA SER A 26 -9.08 -2.40 3.41
C SER A 26 -10.53 -2.85 3.52
N PHE A 27 -11.12 -2.60 4.69
CA PHE A 27 -12.52 -2.90 4.95
C PHE A 27 -13.41 -1.78 4.41
N ASN A 28 -14.56 -2.16 3.89
CA ASN A 28 -15.73 -1.31 3.93
C ASN A 28 -16.45 -1.58 5.25
N ASN A 29 -16.37 -0.62 6.18
CA ASN A 29 -16.89 -0.79 7.53
C ASN A 29 -18.43 -0.82 7.59
N PHE A 30 -19.12 -0.33 6.56
CA PHE A 30 -20.58 -0.30 6.52
C PHE A 30 -21.17 -1.69 6.27
N ASN A 31 -20.56 -2.48 5.38
CA ASN A 31 -21.08 -3.80 4.99
C ASN A 31 -20.17 -4.97 5.38
N GLY A 32 -19.01 -4.72 5.99
CA GLY A 32 -18.06 -5.75 6.43
C GLY A 32 -17.29 -6.43 5.30
N VAL A 33 -17.41 -5.95 4.04
CA VAL A 33 -16.64 -6.49 2.93
C VAL A 33 -15.17 -6.09 3.08
N LEU A 34 -14.29 -7.07 3.02
CA LEU A 34 -12.85 -6.87 2.97
C LEU A 34 -12.38 -6.91 1.52
N TYR A 35 -11.82 -5.80 1.05
CA TYR A 35 -11.12 -5.76 -0.22
C TYR A 35 -9.64 -6.09 -0.04
N ILE A 36 -9.11 -6.87 -0.97
CA ILE A 36 -7.77 -7.44 -0.90
C ILE A 36 -7.08 -7.18 -2.24
N VAL A 37 -5.89 -6.60 -2.19
CA VAL A 37 -4.97 -6.65 -3.34
C VAL A 37 -3.97 -7.76 -3.10
N ASP A 38 -4.00 -8.76 -3.96
CA ASP A 38 -2.95 -9.76 -4.05
C ASP A 38 -1.84 -9.26 -4.96
N ALA A 39 -0.58 -9.41 -4.54
CA ALA A 39 0.56 -8.90 -5.28
C ALA A 39 0.62 -9.44 -6.72
N LEU A 40 0.11 -10.64 -6.98
CA LEU A 40 0.27 -11.37 -8.25
C LEU A 40 -1.08 -11.76 -8.86
N LEU A 41 -2.10 -12.00 -8.04
CA LEU A 41 -3.35 -12.61 -8.50
C LEU A 41 -4.48 -11.62 -8.81
N GLY A 42 -4.36 -10.36 -8.38
CA GLY A 42 -5.32 -9.29 -8.71
C GLY A 42 -6.07 -8.70 -7.51
N LEU A 43 -7.18 -8.02 -7.82
CA LEU A 43 -8.08 -7.42 -6.84
C LEU A 43 -9.18 -8.42 -6.47
N PHE A 44 -9.39 -8.63 -5.18
CA PHE A 44 -10.37 -9.55 -4.62
C PHE A 44 -11.26 -8.86 -3.58
N LYS A 45 -12.36 -9.51 -3.23
CA LYS A 45 -13.16 -9.22 -2.05
C LYS A 45 -13.61 -10.47 -1.33
N VAL A 46 -13.84 -10.36 -0.02
CA VAL A 46 -14.47 -11.40 0.79
C VAL A 46 -15.50 -10.76 1.74
N GLY A 47 -16.58 -11.47 2.00
CA GLY A 47 -17.62 -11.02 2.94
C GLY A 47 -17.20 -11.15 4.40
N PRO A 48 -18.03 -10.68 5.35
CA PRO A 48 -17.71 -10.71 6.78
C PRO A 48 -17.54 -12.13 7.34
N GLU A 49 -18.14 -13.13 6.70
CA GLU A 49 -18.00 -14.56 7.06
C GLU A 49 -16.63 -15.15 6.69
N GLY A 50 -15.77 -14.39 5.98
CA GLY A 50 -14.48 -14.87 5.52
C GLY A 50 -14.59 -15.93 4.42
N GLY A 51 -13.63 -16.86 4.41
CA GLY A 51 -13.51 -17.90 3.40
C GLY A 51 -12.76 -17.46 2.14
N LEU A 52 -12.98 -18.17 1.03
CA LEU A 52 -12.28 -17.92 -0.22
C LEU A 52 -12.74 -16.59 -0.85
N ALA A 53 -11.78 -15.69 -1.10
CA ALA A 53 -12.07 -14.40 -1.69
C ALA A 53 -12.49 -14.53 -3.16
N THR A 54 -13.46 -13.71 -3.58
CA THR A 54 -13.92 -13.62 -4.97
C THR A 54 -13.05 -12.64 -5.76
N LEU A 55 -12.55 -13.09 -6.91
CA LEU A 55 -11.80 -12.24 -7.84
C LEU A 55 -12.71 -11.15 -8.44
N ILE A 56 -12.26 -9.90 -8.38
CA ILE A 56 -12.91 -8.75 -9.02
C ILE A 56 -12.25 -8.46 -10.36
N ALA A 57 -10.92 -8.31 -10.38
CA ALA A 57 -10.21 -7.89 -11.58
C ALA A 57 -8.73 -8.31 -11.58
N LYS A 58 -8.19 -8.55 -12.78
CA LYS A 58 -6.77 -8.81 -13.04
C LYS A 58 -6.13 -7.76 -13.96
N SER A 59 -6.90 -6.77 -14.38
CA SER A 59 -6.46 -5.72 -15.31
C SER A 59 -7.30 -4.46 -15.13
N ALA A 60 -6.77 -3.34 -15.62
CA ALA A 60 -7.51 -2.09 -15.80
C ALA A 60 -7.00 -1.38 -17.06
N GLY A 61 -7.91 -0.77 -17.82
CA GLY A 61 -7.57 -0.12 -19.09
C GLY A 61 -6.92 -1.07 -20.10
N GLY A 62 -7.32 -2.34 -20.12
CA GLY A 62 -6.74 -3.36 -21.01
C GLY A 62 -5.35 -3.90 -20.61
N VAL A 63 -4.72 -3.33 -19.57
CA VAL A 63 -3.37 -3.74 -19.12
C VAL A 63 -3.48 -4.58 -17.85
N PRO A 64 -2.98 -5.85 -17.86
CA PRO A 64 -2.93 -6.72 -16.68
C PRO A 64 -2.21 -6.09 -15.49
N PHE A 65 -2.54 -6.52 -14.28
CA PHE A 65 -1.80 -6.17 -13.09
C PHE A 65 -0.59 -7.08 -12.94
N LYS A 66 0.61 -6.49 -12.81
CA LYS A 66 1.84 -7.25 -12.56
C LYS A 66 2.26 -7.24 -11.09
N PHE A 67 2.16 -6.09 -10.43
CA PHE A 67 2.42 -5.98 -9.00
C PHE A 67 1.44 -5.03 -8.31
N LEU A 68 0.32 -5.54 -7.78
CA LEU A 68 -0.55 -4.73 -6.92
C LEU A 68 0.08 -4.55 -5.53
N ASN A 69 -0.01 -3.34 -4.98
CA ASN A 69 0.67 -3.00 -3.73
C ASN A 69 -0.28 -2.46 -2.67
N GLY A 70 -0.97 -1.36 -2.96
CA GLY A 70 -1.77 -0.66 -1.98
C GLY A 70 -3.25 -0.75 -2.29
N ILE A 71 -4.07 -0.65 -1.25
CA ILE A 71 -5.52 -0.50 -1.37
C ILE A 71 -6.06 0.35 -0.23
N ASP A 72 -7.10 1.11 -0.54
CA ASP A 72 -7.93 1.79 0.44
C ASP A 72 -9.37 1.97 -0.06
N VAL A 73 -10.32 2.11 0.87
CA VAL A 73 -11.75 2.21 0.59
C VAL A 73 -12.27 3.54 1.13
N ASP A 74 -12.94 4.30 0.27
CA ASP A 74 -13.78 5.42 0.71
C ASP A 74 -14.96 4.87 1.50
N GLN A 75 -15.02 5.17 2.80
CA GLN A 75 -16.03 4.62 3.69
C GLN A 75 -17.44 5.16 3.42
N LEU A 76 -17.57 6.24 2.66
CA LEU A 76 -18.85 6.87 2.36
C LEU A 76 -19.36 6.53 0.96
N THR A 77 -18.49 6.52 -0.07
CA THR A 77 -18.91 6.13 -1.44
C THR A 77 -18.77 4.64 -1.72
N GLY A 78 -17.87 3.95 -0.99
CA GLY A 78 -17.48 2.58 -1.26
C GLY A 78 -16.48 2.43 -2.42
N ASP A 79 -16.05 3.52 -3.05
CA ASP A 79 -15.02 3.47 -4.08
C ASP A 79 -13.70 2.96 -3.49
N VAL A 80 -13.00 2.17 -4.30
CA VAL A 80 -11.78 1.47 -3.88
C VAL A 80 -10.61 2.00 -4.68
N TYR A 81 -9.63 2.58 -4.00
CA TYR A 81 -8.40 3.07 -4.60
C TYR A 81 -7.31 2.03 -4.44
N LEU A 82 -6.59 1.73 -5.51
CA LEU A 82 -5.49 0.77 -5.52
C LEU A 82 -4.27 1.30 -6.27
N THR A 83 -3.09 0.86 -5.84
CA THR A 83 -1.84 1.13 -6.57
C THR A 83 -1.29 -0.14 -7.20
N VAL A 84 -0.85 -0.02 -8.45
CA VAL A 84 0.01 -1.00 -9.09
C VAL A 84 1.43 -0.45 -9.02
N ALA A 85 2.32 -1.14 -8.31
CA ALA A 85 3.70 -0.71 -8.12
C ALA A 85 4.51 -0.74 -9.43
N SER A 86 4.27 -1.72 -10.31
CA SER A 86 5.00 -1.85 -11.57
C SER A 86 4.18 -2.63 -12.62
N GLN A 87 4.41 -2.34 -13.90
CA GLN A 87 4.09 -3.22 -15.03
C GLN A 87 5.32 -3.97 -15.56
N THR A 88 6.52 -3.65 -15.08
CA THR A 88 7.78 -4.20 -15.57
C THR A 88 8.22 -5.42 -14.76
N PHE A 89 8.00 -5.42 -13.44
CA PHE A 89 8.38 -6.51 -12.55
C PHE A 89 7.27 -6.88 -11.57
N ASP A 90 7.41 -8.04 -10.92
CA ASP A 90 6.52 -8.46 -9.84
C ASP A 90 7.25 -8.63 -8.49
N LEU A 91 6.51 -9.04 -7.46
CA LEU A 91 7.04 -9.18 -6.10
C LEU A 91 8.27 -10.11 -6.02
N ARG A 92 8.37 -11.12 -6.90
CA ARG A 92 9.49 -12.08 -6.92
C ARG A 92 10.79 -11.39 -7.28
N ASN A 93 10.76 -10.50 -8.27
CA ASN A 93 11.91 -9.68 -8.65
C ASN A 93 12.39 -8.83 -7.47
N VAL A 94 11.46 -8.26 -6.69
CA VAL A 94 11.80 -7.46 -5.50
C VAL A 94 12.49 -8.32 -4.45
N ILE A 95 11.94 -9.50 -4.13
CA ILE A 95 12.50 -10.41 -3.11
C ILE A 95 13.89 -10.92 -3.53
N GLN A 96 14.09 -11.17 -4.83
CA GLN A 96 15.38 -11.61 -5.37
C GLN A 96 16.40 -10.48 -5.48
N GLY A 97 16.00 -9.21 -5.32
CA GLY A 97 16.88 -8.05 -5.50
C GLY A 97 17.13 -7.68 -6.97
N ASN A 98 16.27 -8.17 -7.89
CA ASN A 98 16.42 -8.06 -9.34
C ASN A 98 15.39 -7.10 -9.95
N TYR A 99 15.00 -6.04 -9.25
CA TYR A 99 14.11 -5.02 -9.80
C TYR A 99 14.92 -3.85 -10.37
N VAL A 100 14.36 -3.19 -11.37
CA VAL A 100 15.00 -2.06 -12.07
C VAL A 100 14.36 -0.74 -11.65
N LEU A 101 15.01 0.38 -11.97
CA LEU A 101 14.33 1.68 -11.96
C LEU A 101 13.09 1.59 -12.84
N ASP A 102 11.94 1.93 -12.27
CA ASP A 102 10.64 1.75 -12.91
C ASP A 102 9.72 2.90 -12.56
N SER A 103 9.05 3.40 -13.59
CA SER A 103 8.01 4.42 -13.50
C SER A 103 6.80 3.99 -14.31
N THR A 104 6.42 2.71 -14.24
CA THR A 104 5.23 2.15 -14.92
C THR A 104 4.06 1.93 -13.95
N GLY A 105 4.19 2.41 -12.71
CA GLY A 105 3.17 2.27 -11.70
C GLY A 105 1.91 3.07 -12.00
N ARG A 106 0.79 2.64 -11.41
CA ARG A 106 -0.54 3.23 -11.65
C ARG A 106 -1.31 3.47 -10.37
N LEU A 107 -2.14 4.52 -10.36
CA LEU A 107 -3.23 4.73 -9.40
C LEU A 107 -4.55 4.42 -10.12
N ILE A 108 -5.35 3.55 -9.53
CA ILE A 108 -6.61 3.07 -10.11
C ILE A 108 -7.72 3.23 -9.08
N THR A 109 -8.93 3.52 -9.55
CA THR A 109 -10.16 3.41 -8.75
C THR A 109 -11.04 2.29 -9.28
N TYR A 110 -11.75 1.62 -8.37
CA TYR A 110 -12.80 0.64 -8.66
C TYR A 110 -14.09 1.09 -7.99
N ASN A 111 -15.15 1.23 -8.78
CA ASN A 111 -16.49 1.52 -8.28
C ASN A 111 -17.27 0.19 -8.15
N PRO A 112 -17.68 -0.23 -6.94
CA PRO A 112 -18.35 -1.51 -6.75
C PRO A 112 -19.79 -1.54 -7.28
N ILE A 113 -20.42 -0.38 -7.53
CA ILE A 113 -21.80 -0.27 -8.04
C ILE A 113 -21.80 -0.48 -9.56
N THR A 114 -20.99 0.28 -10.29
CA THR A 114 -20.87 0.18 -11.75
C THR A 114 -19.96 -0.96 -12.19
N LYS A 115 -19.15 -1.50 -11.27
CA LYS A 115 -18.08 -2.48 -11.49
C LYS A 115 -16.96 -1.98 -12.40
N GLU A 116 -16.84 -0.68 -12.58
CA GLU A 116 -15.85 -0.05 -13.44
C GLU A 116 -14.49 0.07 -12.72
N LEU A 117 -13.40 -0.28 -13.43
CA LEU A 117 -12.04 0.06 -13.03
C LEU A 117 -11.49 1.16 -13.94
N LYS A 118 -11.09 2.28 -13.35
CA LYS A 118 -10.55 3.44 -14.07
C LYS A 118 -9.13 3.73 -13.63
N VAL A 119 -8.22 3.84 -14.60
CA VAL A 119 -6.86 4.35 -14.35
C VAL A 119 -6.94 5.86 -14.14
N LEU A 120 -6.56 6.32 -12.95
CA LEU A 120 -6.54 7.75 -12.59
C LEU A 120 -5.22 8.39 -12.96
N LEU A 121 -4.11 7.68 -12.71
CA LEU A 121 -2.75 8.10 -13.03
C LEU A 121 -1.94 6.90 -13.54
N ASP A 122 -1.00 7.19 -14.42
CA ASP A 122 0.00 6.26 -14.95
C ASP A 122 1.38 6.95 -14.93
N GLY A 123 2.45 6.17 -15.12
CA GLY A 123 3.81 6.71 -15.13
C GLY A 123 4.40 6.91 -13.73
N LEU A 124 3.87 6.24 -12.70
CA LEU A 124 4.26 6.45 -11.30
C LEU A 124 5.48 5.62 -10.91
N SER A 125 6.34 6.19 -10.09
CA SER A 125 7.61 5.61 -9.65
C SER A 125 7.45 4.71 -8.43
N ILE A 126 7.00 3.48 -8.68
CA ILE A 126 6.74 2.44 -7.66
C ILE A 126 5.77 2.96 -6.58
N PRO A 127 4.50 3.24 -6.93
CA PRO A 127 3.53 3.78 -6.01
C PRO A 127 3.06 2.75 -4.98
N ALA A 128 2.92 3.17 -3.73
CA ALA A 128 2.52 2.33 -2.62
C ALA A 128 1.45 2.98 -1.74
N GLY A 129 0.63 2.12 -1.13
CA GLY A 129 -0.37 2.46 -0.10
C GLY A 129 -1.17 3.73 -0.34
N PRO A 130 -2.17 3.72 -1.25
CA PRO A 130 -3.06 4.84 -1.39
C PRO A 130 -3.89 5.02 -0.12
N VAL A 131 -4.31 6.24 0.15
CA VAL A 131 -5.24 6.56 1.23
C VAL A 131 -6.12 7.73 0.80
N VAL A 132 -7.43 7.54 0.82
CA VAL A 132 -8.39 8.61 0.52
C VAL A 132 -8.56 9.53 1.73
N SER A 133 -8.66 10.84 1.51
CA SER A 133 -8.96 11.81 2.58
C SER A 133 -10.37 11.59 3.14
N THR A 134 -10.58 11.88 4.42
CA THR A 134 -11.89 11.75 5.07
C THR A 134 -12.95 12.66 4.44
N ASP A 135 -12.53 13.83 3.96
CA ASP A 135 -13.40 14.78 3.24
C ASP A 135 -13.56 14.45 1.75
N ARG A 136 -12.85 13.43 1.25
CA ARG A 136 -12.89 12.91 -0.13
C ARG A 136 -12.43 13.92 -1.18
N THR A 137 -11.59 14.87 -0.79
CA THR A 137 -11.07 15.89 -1.69
C THR A 137 -9.77 15.48 -2.38
N PHE A 138 -9.04 14.51 -1.83
CA PHE A 138 -7.81 13.96 -2.40
C PHE A 138 -7.53 12.51 -2.00
N VAL A 139 -6.61 11.87 -2.74
CA VAL A 139 -5.96 10.60 -2.39
C VAL A 139 -4.47 10.87 -2.23
N LEU A 140 -3.88 10.40 -1.13
CA LEU A 140 -2.42 10.34 -0.99
C LEU A 140 -1.91 8.96 -1.38
N PHE A 141 -0.71 8.91 -1.94
CA PHE A 141 0.05 7.68 -2.14
C PHE A 141 1.53 8.06 -2.11
N SER A 142 2.41 7.11 -1.82
CA SER A 142 3.84 7.38 -1.87
C SER A 142 4.47 6.81 -3.14
N GLU A 143 5.52 7.45 -3.63
CA GLU A 143 6.40 6.92 -4.67
C GLU A 143 7.72 6.50 -4.03
N PHE A 144 7.97 5.19 -4.05
CA PHE A 144 9.13 4.60 -3.36
C PHE A 144 10.45 5.11 -3.93
N SER A 145 10.60 5.18 -5.26
CA SER A 145 11.88 5.54 -5.90
C SER A 145 12.20 7.02 -5.79
N THR A 146 11.19 7.88 -5.88
CA THR A 146 11.38 9.35 -5.80
C THR A 146 11.38 9.87 -4.36
N LYS A 147 11.09 8.99 -3.39
CA LYS A 147 11.02 9.33 -1.95
C LYS A 147 10.01 10.43 -1.64
N THR A 148 8.86 10.39 -2.31
CA THR A 148 7.84 11.43 -2.16
C THR A 148 6.49 10.85 -1.76
N VAL A 149 5.71 11.64 -1.01
CA VAL A 149 4.26 11.48 -0.91
C VAL A 149 3.62 12.39 -1.93
N LYS A 150 2.76 11.84 -2.77
CA LYS A 150 1.97 12.54 -3.77
C LYS A 150 0.55 12.75 -3.28
N LYS A 151 -0.06 13.85 -3.71
CA LYS A 151 -1.46 14.19 -3.48
C LYS A 151 -2.17 14.31 -4.82
N TYR A 152 -3.12 13.42 -5.06
CA TYR A 152 -4.02 13.46 -6.22
C TYR A 152 -5.34 14.10 -5.80
N CYS A 153 -5.68 15.25 -6.36
CA CYS A 153 -6.90 15.99 -6.03
C CYS A 153 -8.10 15.37 -6.76
N LEU A 154 -9.10 14.92 -6.00
CA LEU A 154 -10.34 14.35 -6.53
C LEU A 154 -11.35 15.43 -6.91
N THR A 155 -11.37 16.54 -6.18
CA THR A 155 -12.37 17.61 -6.32
C THR A 155 -11.73 19.00 -6.27
N GLY A 156 -12.55 20.04 -6.45
CA GLY A 156 -12.11 21.44 -6.40
C GLY A 156 -11.40 21.91 -7.68
N LEU A 157 -10.82 23.11 -7.62
CA LEU A 157 -10.15 23.75 -8.77
C LEU A 157 -8.94 22.98 -9.30
N LYS A 158 -8.34 22.13 -8.45
CA LYS A 158 -7.21 21.26 -8.79
C LYS A 158 -7.65 19.83 -9.14
N ALA A 159 -8.94 19.55 -9.33
CA ALA A 159 -9.42 18.19 -9.61
C ALA A 159 -8.65 17.54 -10.78
N ASN A 160 -8.33 16.25 -10.62
CA ASN A 160 -7.55 15.44 -11.56
C ASN A 160 -6.09 15.88 -11.75
N THR A 161 -5.53 16.67 -10.83
CA THR A 161 -4.10 17.03 -10.81
C THR A 161 -3.37 16.32 -9.69
N THR A 162 -2.04 16.20 -9.82
CA THR A 162 -1.17 15.62 -8.81
C THR A 162 -0.08 16.60 -8.42
N GLU A 163 0.21 16.72 -7.13
CA GLU A 163 1.34 17.50 -6.60
C GLU A 163 2.18 16.66 -5.63
N ALA A 164 3.45 17.03 -5.48
CA ALA A 164 4.30 16.49 -4.41
C ALA A 164 3.90 17.20 -3.11
N LEU A 165 3.49 16.41 -2.10
CA LEU A 165 3.07 16.93 -0.80
C LEU A 165 4.25 16.99 0.17
N LEU A 166 5.07 15.95 0.19
CA LEU A 166 6.15 15.77 1.16
C LEU A 166 7.30 14.99 0.53
N ASN A 167 8.53 15.49 0.67
CA ASN A 167 9.76 14.77 0.34
C ASN A 167 10.32 14.13 1.61
N LEU A 168 10.81 12.89 1.49
CA LEU A 168 11.29 12.09 2.62
C LEU A 168 12.77 11.71 2.44
N PRO A 169 13.53 11.53 3.54
CA PRO A 169 14.93 11.15 3.46
C PRO A 169 15.13 9.70 2.99
N GLY A 170 14.19 8.82 3.35
CA GLY A 170 14.16 7.40 2.96
C GLY A 170 13.04 7.07 1.98
N ASN A 171 12.93 5.78 1.64
CA ASN A 171 11.96 5.24 0.71
C ASN A 171 10.62 4.96 1.41
N PRO A 172 9.55 5.72 1.10
CA PRO A 172 8.23 5.53 1.70
C PRO A 172 7.50 4.31 1.12
N VAL A 173 6.67 3.67 1.95
CA VAL A 173 5.88 2.48 1.58
C VAL A 173 4.38 2.73 1.76
N LYS A 174 3.72 2.18 2.80
CA LYS A 174 2.27 2.35 2.94
C LYS A 174 1.94 3.59 3.75
N ILE A 175 0.97 4.37 3.26
CA ILE A 175 0.35 5.46 4.00
C ILE A 175 -0.93 4.95 4.67
N LYS A 176 -1.18 5.34 5.92
CA LYS A 176 -2.42 5.07 6.65
C LYS A 176 -2.94 6.34 7.32
N ARG A 177 -4.28 6.50 7.34
CA ARG A 177 -4.93 7.53 8.16
C ARG A 177 -4.54 7.31 9.63
N ALA A 178 -4.20 8.41 10.31
CA ALA A 178 -4.16 8.43 11.76
C ALA A 178 -5.59 8.62 12.31
N PRO A 179 -5.82 8.38 13.61
CA PRO A 179 -7.11 8.65 14.23
C PRO A 179 -7.58 10.10 14.11
N GLU A 180 -6.64 11.05 14.19
CA GLU A 180 -6.96 12.46 14.04
C GLU A 180 -7.25 12.80 12.56
N PRO A 181 -8.35 13.51 12.27
CA PRO A 181 -8.68 13.95 10.92
C PRO A 181 -7.53 14.72 10.27
N GLY A 182 -7.28 14.44 8.99
CA GLY A 182 -6.24 15.11 8.21
C GLY A 182 -4.81 14.71 8.57
N LYS A 183 -4.59 13.73 9.47
CA LYS A 183 -3.26 13.22 9.80
C LYS A 183 -3.05 11.82 9.25
N PHE A 184 -1.80 11.51 8.94
CA PHE A 184 -1.41 10.28 8.28
C PHE A 184 -0.09 9.76 8.85
N TRP A 185 0.13 8.46 8.71
CA TRP A 185 1.40 7.80 8.96
C TRP A 185 1.93 7.21 7.66
N VAL A 186 3.24 7.28 7.46
CA VAL A 186 3.95 6.57 6.40
C VAL A 186 5.16 5.84 6.96
N ALA A 187 5.30 4.56 6.57
CA ALA A 187 6.51 3.79 6.82
C ALA A 187 7.62 4.25 5.86
N VAL A 188 8.82 4.55 6.38
CA VAL A 188 9.95 5.08 5.60
C VAL A 188 11.19 4.26 5.93
N ASN A 189 11.94 3.86 4.91
CA ASN A 189 13.14 3.05 5.06
C ASN A 189 14.34 3.76 4.44
N GLU A 190 15.35 4.09 5.24
CA GLU A 190 16.61 4.64 4.74
C GLU A 190 17.51 3.50 4.28
N ILE A 191 17.36 3.12 3.01
CA ILE A 191 18.05 1.96 2.44
C ILE A 191 19.55 2.22 2.27
N VAL A 192 20.36 1.31 2.76
CA VAL A 192 21.81 1.34 2.61
C VAL A 192 22.17 0.97 1.17
N GLN A 193 22.75 1.91 0.41
CA GLN A 193 22.98 1.73 -1.04
C GLN A 193 23.79 0.47 -1.39
N GLN A 194 24.77 0.10 -0.56
CA GLN A 194 25.61 -1.08 -0.77
C GLN A 194 24.98 -2.38 -0.26
N GLN A 195 23.87 -2.30 0.49
CA GLN A 195 23.16 -3.43 1.08
C GLN A 195 21.65 -3.16 1.03
N PRO A 196 21.00 -3.29 -0.14
CA PRO A 196 19.63 -2.82 -0.37
C PRO A 196 18.55 -3.57 0.43
N ARG A 197 18.94 -4.63 1.16
CA ARG A 197 18.08 -5.34 2.12
C ARG A 197 18.16 -4.77 3.54
N ASN A 198 19.15 -3.92 3.80
CA ASN A 198 19.36 -3.27 5.08
C ASN A 198 18.88 -1.83 4.98
N ALA A 199 18.07 -1.41 5.95
CA ALA A 199 17.59 -0.05 6.05
C ALA A 199 17.41 0.37 7.50
N THR A 200 17.58 1.65 7.80
CA THR A 200 17.12 2.20 9.08
C THR A 200 15.61 2.50 8.95
N PRO A 201 14.73 1.83 9.72
CA PRO A 201 13.29 1.95 9.58
C PRO A 201 12.70 3.06 10.45
N PHE A 202 11.74 3.80 9.89
CA PHE A 202 11.06 4.90 10.56
C PHE A 202 9.55 4.91 10.29
N GLY A 203 8.80 5.49 11.21
CA GLY A 203 7.43 5.95 10.98
C GLY A 203 7.37 7.47 11.01
N TYR A 204 6.85 8.09 9.95
CA TYR A 204 6.61 9.52 9.90
C TYR A 204 5.12 9.80 10.01
N LYS A 205 4.73 10.60 11.01
CA LYS A 205 3.39 11.18 11.11
C LYS A 205 3.41 12.56 10.48
N PHE A 206 2.45 12.83 9.60
CA PHE A 206 2.34 14.12 8.91
C PHE A 206 0.87 14.52 8.70
N ASP A 207 0.62 15.77 8.35
CA ASP A 207 -0.72 16.28 8.08
C ASP A 207 -1.05 16.43 6.59
N SER A 208 -2.27 16.91 6.29
CA SER A 208 -2.75 17.10 4.92
C SER A 208 -2.02 18.19 4.13
N PHE A 209 -1.17 18.99 4.79
CA PHE A 209 -0.33 20.02 4.18
C PHE A 209 1.12 19.55 3.99
N GLY A 210 1.46 18.36 4.48
CA GLY A 210 2.81 17.79 4.38
C GLY A 210 3.71 18.17 5.54
N GLU A 211 3.19 18.76 6.62
CA GLU A 211 3.99 19.07 7.80
C GLU A 211 4.27 17.79 8.60
N ILE A 212 5.53 17.54 8.93
CA ILE A 212 5.93 16.43 9.80
C ILE A 212 5.59 16.78 11.25
N LEU A 213 4.79 15.92 11.88
CA LEU A 213 4.31 16.09 13.25
C LEU A 213 5.06 15.21 14.26
N LEU A 214 5.53 14.04 13.82
CA LEU A 214 6.25 13.07 14.66
C LEU A 214 7.10 12.16 13.78
N ILE A 215 8.29 11.82 14.26
CA ILE A 215 9.15 10.78 13.67
C ILE A 215 9.39 9.73 14.75
N LYS A 216 9.11 8.48 14.42
CA LYS A 216 9.38 7.33 15.29
C LYS A 216 10.52 6.51 14.68
N ASN A 217 11.67 6.48 15.35
CA ASN A 217 12.74 5.55 15.01
C ASN A 217 12.30 4.13 15.41
N LEU A 218 12.45 3.17 14.51
CA LEU A 218 12.07 1.78 14.70
C LEU A 218 13.29 0.84 14.74
N GLU A 219 14.51 1.38 14.66
CA GLU A 219 15.77 0.65 14.67
C GLU A 219 15.97 -0.18 15.94
N ASP A 220 15.59 0.32 17.12
CA ASP A 220 15.73 -0.44 18.37
C ASP A 220 14.90 -1.75 18.38
N HIS A 221 13.89 -1.85 17.52
CA HIS A 221 12.98 -3.00 17.47
C HIS A 221 13.12 -3.84 16.19
N TYR A 222 13.52 -3.21 15.09
CA TYR A 222 13.65 -3.85 13.78
C TYR A 222 15.10 -3.90 13.30
N SER A 223 16.05 -3.33 14.05
CA SER A 223 17.44 -3.17 13.65
C SER A 223 17.52 -2.56 12.25
N ASN A 224 18.11 -3.28 11.29
CA ASN A 224 18.25 -2.89 9.90
C ASN A 224 17.16 -3.48 8.98
N ILE A 225 16.03 -3.95 9.53
CA ILE A 225 14.97 -4.62 8.77
C ILE A 225 13.96 -3.61 8.22
N ILE A 226 13.57 -3.79 6.96
CA ILE A 226 12.57 -2.95 6.29
C ILE A 226 11.20 -3.08 6.96
N VAL A 227 10.55 -1.94 7.22
CA VAL A 227 9.14 -1.85 7.65
C VAL A 227 8.24 -1.43 6.50
N ASN A 228 7.05 -2.03 6.42
CA ASN A 228 6.12 -1.81 5.30
C ASN A 228 4.86 -1.06 5.70
N LEU A 229 4.55 -0.98 6.99
CA LEU A 229 3.34 -0.39 7.53
C LEU A 229 3.62 0.22 8.89
N VAL A 230 3.15 1.45 9.09
CA VAL A 230 2.97 2.06 10.41
C VAL A 230 1.54 2.57 10.46
N GLN A 231 0.76 2.13 11.44
CA GLN A 231 -0.65 2.48 11.57
C GLN A 231 -0.99 2.79 13.03
N GLU A 232 -1.52 3.97 13.28
CA GLU A 232 -2.02 4.38 14.60
C GLU A 232 -3.52 4.08 14.72
N TYR A 233 -3.91 3.59 15.88
CA TYR A 233 -5.29 3.37 16.30
C TYR A 233 -5.64 4.29 17.47
N ASN A 234 -6.95 4.44 17.72
CA ASN A 234 -7.46 5.17 18.89
C ASN A 234 -6.75 4.72 20.19
N GLY A 235 -6.46 5.68 21.07
CA GLY A 235 -5.69 5.44 22.28
C GLY A 235 -4.18 5.43 22.08
N GLY A 236 -3.67 5.89 20.93
CA GLY A 236 -2.24 6.07 20.68
C GLY A 236 -1.47 4.77 20.43
N ARG A 237 -2.16 3.68 20.10
CA ARG A 237 -1.52 2.40 19.80
C ARG A 237 -1.02 2.40 18.35
N VAL A 238 0.28 2.19 18.17
CA VAL A 238 0.94 2.13 16.86
C VAL A 238 1.29 0.67 16.53
N VAL A 239 0.74 0.18 15.42
CA VAL A 239 1.05 -1.13 14.87
C VAL A 239 2.05 -0.97 13.73
N VAL A 240 3.12 -1.78 13.77
CA VAL A 240 4.16 -1.81 12.75
C VAL A 240 4.21 -3.19 12.12
N GLY A 241 4.18 -3.22 10.79
CA GLY A 241 4.25 -4.45 10.00
C GLY A 241 5.50 -4.47 9.13
N SER A 242 6.16 -5.63 9.09
CA SER A 242 7.24 -5.93 8.15
C SER A 242 6.99 -7.29 7.53
N ARG A 243 7.34 -7.43 6.24
CA ARG A 243 7.29 -8.72 5.51
C ARG A 243 8.46 -9.64 5.86
N GLU A 244 9.46 -9.14 6.57
CA GLU A 244 10.74 -9.81 6.82
C GLU A 244 10.84 -10.39 8.25
N VAL A 245 9.82 -10.15 9.08
CA VAL A 245 9.74 -10.66 10.45
C VAL A 245 8.54 -11.58 10.63
N LYS A 246 8.56 -12.38 11.71
CA LYS A 246 7.48 -13.32 12.07
C LYS A 246 6.62 -12.82 13.25
N PHE A 247 6.60 -11.51 13.49
CA PHE A 247 5.83 -10.89 14.57
C PHE A 247 5.15 -9.60 14.11
N VAL A 248 4.16 -9.13 14.88
CA VAL A 248 3.54 -7.82 14.70
C VAL A 248 4.06 -6.89 15.81
N GLY A 249 4.62 -5.74 15.44
CA GLY A 249 5.08 -4.75 16.41
C GLY A 249 3.90 -3.93 16.92
N MET A 250 3.77 -3.80 18.24
CA MET A 250 2.73 -2.98 18.87
C MET A 250 3.36 -2.07 19.91
N TYR A 251 3.25 -0.76 19.70
CA TYR A 251 3.90 0.26 20.51
C TYR A 251 2.87 1.29 20.97
N SER A 252 3.20 2.01 22.04
CA SER A 252 2.52 3.26 22.36
C SER A 252 3.17 4.40 21.57
N LYS A 253 2.38 5.40 21.21
CA LYS A 253 2.82 6.60 20.47
C LYS A 253 4.00 7.26 21.16
#